data_AF-A0A662T200-F1
#
_entry.id   AF-A0A662T200-F1
#
_cell.length_a   1.000
_cell.length_b   1.000
_cell.length_c   1.000
_cell.angle_alpha   90.00
_cell.angle_beta   90.00
_cell.angle_gamma   90.00
#
_symmetry.space_group_name_H-M   'P 1'
#
loop_
_entity.id
_entity.type
_entity.pdbx_description
1 polymer ?
#
loop_
_entity_poly.entity_id
_entity_poly.type
_entity_poly.pdbx_seq_one_letter_code
_entity_poly.pdbx_strand_id
1 'polypeptide(L)'
;MEEVLWLIALLSSLIVVYRLIVATAFCWIARKLRGEVNVTRSELATVGIASFFDTVLGLFILATLALTRKSDVDAARRIIDRVRRDLDSASDILKEDSNPRVQNIVRDLKLVSEKLSQLALEERIGEPASIELLENMQAEALAVRDKSDDISIEEAPQRKDKLVKSVEKRVERLKEDLQKLADILT
;
A
#
# COMPACT_ATOMS: atom_id res chain seq x y z
N MET A 1 42.60 39.79 15.07
CA MET A 1 41.93 39.33 13.83
C MET A 1 41.78 37.81 13.79
N GLU A 2 42.81 37.04 14.18
CA GLU A 2 42.73 35.57 14.24
C GLU A 2 41.64 35.06 15.19
N GLU A 3 41.51 35.61 16.40
CA GLU A 3 40.47 35.20 17.35
C GLU A 3 39.05 35.42 16.80
N VAL A 4 38.85 36.50 16.04
CA VAL A 4 37.58 36.82 15.38
C VAL A 4 37.29 35.83 14.24
N LEU A 5 38.29 35.47 13.46
CA LEU A 5 38.18 34.44 12.41
C LEU A 5 37.84 33.06 12.99
N TRP A 6 38.48 32.67 14.09
CA TRP A 6 38.17 31.43 14.80
C TRP A 6 36.75 31.42 15.37
N LEU A 7 36.30 32.53 15.94
CA LEU A 7 34.94 32.66 16.47
C LEU A 7 33.90 32.54 15.34
N ILE A 8 34.15 33.17 14.19
CA ILE A 8 33.29 33.08 13.00
C ILE A 8 33.27 31.65 12.44
N ALA A 9 34.42 30.98 12.37
CA ALA A 9 34.51 29.59 11.94
C ALA A 9 33.74 28.64 12.89
N LEU A 10 33.88 28.86 14.20
CA LEU A 10 33.16 28.09 15.22
C LEU A 10 31.64 28.28 15.08
N LEU A 11 31.18 29.52 15.05
CA LEU A 11 29.75 29.85 14.95
C LEU A 11 29.13 29.34 13.64
N SER A 12 29.81 29.53 12.51
CA SER A 12 29.34 29.01 11.22
C SER A 12 29.29 27.48 11.20
N SER A 13 30.28 26.79 11.78
CA SER A 13 30.24 25.34 11.91
C SER A 13 29.04 24.85 12.74
N LEU A 14 28.74 25.55 13.84
CA LEU A 14 27.61 25.22 14.72
C LEU A 14 26.27 25.39 14.00
N ILE A 15 26.13 26.44 13.20
CA ILE A 15 24.94 26.69 12.37
C ILE A 15 24.76 25.58 11.33
N VAL A 16 25.84 25.16 10.66
CA VAL A 16 25.78 24.08 9.66
C VAL A 16 25.40 22.74 10.31
N VAL A 17 25.98 22.41 11.46
CA VAL A 17 25.64 21.19 12.21
C VAL A 17 24.18 21.21 12.64
N TYR A 18 23.68 22.33 13.15
CA TYR A 18 22.26 22.49 13.47
C TYR A 18 21.36 22.26 12.24
N ARG A 19 21.70 22.84 11.08
CA ARG A 19 20.93 22.65 9.84
C ARG A 19 20.96 21.22 9.32
N LEU A 20 22.08 20.53 9.47
CA LEU A 20 22.17 19.09 9.17
C LEU A 20 21.21 18.29 10.06
N ILE A 21 21.19 18.54 11.37
CA ILE A 21 20.28 17.85 12.31
C ILE A 21 18.82 18.09 11.91
N VAL A 22 18.46 19.34 11.62
CA VAL A 22 17.10 19.70 11.19
C VAL A 22 16.72 19.01 9.88
N ALA A 23 17.57 19.05 8.86
CA ALA A 23 17.32 18.36 7.59
C ALA A 23 17.16 16.84 7.79
N THR A 24 17.94 16.25 8.70
CA THR A 24 17.83 14.83 9.04
C THR A 24 16.50 14.52 9.73
N ALA A 25 16.04 15.39 10.63
CA ALA A 25 14.74 15.27 11.30
C ALA A 25 13.57 15.37 10.30
N PHE A 26 13.60 16.32 9.36
CA PHE A 26 12.58 16.45 8.32
C PHE A 26 12.57 15.26 7.36
N CYS A 27 13.74 14.75 6.96
CA CYS A 27 13.85 13.51 6.20
C CYS A 27 13.28 12.32 6.96
N TRP A 28 13.51 12.24 8.28
CA TRP A 28 12.95 11.19 9.12
C TRP A 28 11.42 11.30 9.23
N ILE A 29 10.88 12.51 9.40
CA ILE A 29 9.44 12.78 9.40
C ILE A 29 8.82 12.39 8.05
N ALA A 30 9.40 12.82 6.93
CA ALA A 30 8.94 12.46 5.60
C ALA A 30 9.03 10.95 5.33
N ARG A 31 10.03 10.24 5.88
CA ARG A 31 10.10 8.78 5.84
C ARG A 31 9.03 8.11 6.70
N LYS A 32 8.66 8.70 7.84
CA LYS A 32 7.57 8.18 8.68
C LYS A 32 6.21 8.38 8.02
N LEU A 33 6.02 9.53 7.35
CA LEU A 33 4.87 9.80 6.48
C LEU A 33 4.83 8.92 5.23
N ARG A 34 5.90 8.20 4.90
CA ARG A 34 5.96 7.32 3.74
C ARG A 34 4.96 6.16 3.82
N GLY A 35 4.53 5.77 5.02
CA GLY A 35 3.45 4.80 5.22
C GLY A 35 2.05 5.35 4.95
N GLU A 36 1.84 6.67 5.00
CA GLU A 36 0.52 7.29 4.78
C GLU A 36 0.47 8.11 3.47
N VAL A 37 1.62 8.49 2.91
CA VAL A 37 1.75 9.47 1.80
C VAL A 37 2.70 8.97 0.69
N ASN A 38 3.29 7.77 0.79
CA ASN A 38 4.16 7.11 -0.21
C ASN A 38 5.25 7.99 -0.87
N VAL A 39 5.96 8.81 -0.08
CA VAL A 39 7.01 9.77 -0.52
C VAL A 39 8.15 9.07 -1.30
N THR A 40 8.49 9.59 -2.48
CA THR A 40 9.56 9.04 -3.34
C THR A 40 10.97 9.43 -2.86
N ARG A 41 12.01 8.72 -3.32
CA ARG A 41 13.41 9.01 -2.94
C ARG A 41 13.87 10.40 -3.40
N SER A 42 13.40 10.87 -4.55
CA SER A 42 13.68 12.22 -5.05
C SER A 42 13.01 13.29 -4.20
N GLU A 43 11.75 13.09 -3.81
CA GLU A 43 11.02 14.02 -2.92
C GLU A 43 11.65 14.10 -1.52
N LEU A 44 12.13 12.97 -0.98
CA LEU A 44 12.90 12.97 0.27
C LEU A 44 14.17 13.81 0.16
N ALA A 45 14.87 13.74 -0.98
CA ALA A 45 16.02 14.60 -1.22
C ALA A 45 15.61 16.07 -1.34
N THR A 46 14.50 16.37 -2.01
CA THR A 46 13.96 17.73 -2.12
C THR A 46 13.56 18.30 -0.76
N VAL A 47 12.90 17.53 0.10
CA VAL A 47 12.58 17.92 1.48
C VAL A 47 13.87 18.16 2.27
N GLY A 48 14.83 17.23 2.21
CA GLY A 48 16.11 17.37 2.93
C GLY A 48 16.92 18.59 2.50
N ILE A 49 17.00 18.85 1.19
CA ILE A 49 17.68 20.03 0.63
C ILE A 49 16.94 21.29 1.05
N ALA A 50 15.61 21.34 0.91
CA ALA A 50 14.83 22.50 1.29
C ALA A 50 14.93 22.82 2.79
N SER A 51 14.80 21.82 3.65
CA SER A 51 14.95 21.96 5.11
C SER A 51 16.36 22.38 5.55
N PHE A 52 17.39 22.02 4.78
CA PHE A 52 18.76 22.46 5.03
C PHE A 52 18.92 23.96 4.80
N PHE A 53 18.31 24.51 3.74
CA PHE A 53 18.34 25.94 3.44
C PHE A 53 17.38 26.76 4.32
N ASP A 54 16.14 26.31 4.48
CA ASP A 54 15.12 27.01 5.26
C ASP A 54 14.10 26.02 5.86
N THR A 55 13.82 26.19 7.14
CA THR A 55 12.86 25.35 7.86
C THR A 55 11.43 25.61 7.36
N VAL A 56 11.10 26.84 6.99
CA VAL A 56 9.77 27.19 6.47
C VAL A 56 9.57 26.56 5.10
N LEU A 57 10.57 26.64 4.22
CA LEU A 57 10.54 25.98 2.90
C LEU A 57 10.41 24.46 3.03
N GLY A 58 11.17 23.85 3.95
CA GLY A 58 11.07 22.42 4.26
C GLY A 58 9.67 22.00 4.70
N LEU A 59 9.05 22.78 5.59
CA LEU A 59 7.69 22.56 6.08
C LEU A 59 6.65 22.78 4.98
N PHE A 60 6.83 23.79 4.13
CA PHE A 60 5.94 24.10 3.01
C PHE A 60 5.95 23.00 1.95
N ILE A 61 7.13 22.48 1.57
CA ILE A 61 7.22 21.37 0.61
C ILE A 61 6.62 20.10 1.20
N LEU A 62 6.88 19.83 2.48
CA LEU A 62 6.35 18.66 3.16
C LEU A 62 4.81 18.73 3.29
N ALA A 63 4.27 19.91 3.62
CA ALA A 63 2.83 20.17 3.63
C ALA A 63 2.23 20.11 2.22
N THR A 64 2.91 20.67 1.22
CA THR A 64 2.46 20.62 -0.18
C THR A 64 2.43 19.17 -0.66
N LEU A 65 3.46 18.37 -0.38
CA LEU A 65 3.48 16.94 -0.72
C LEU A 65 2.34 16.17 -0.04
N ALA A 66 2.04 16.50 1.22
CA ALA A 66 0.91 15.92 1.94
C ALA A 66 -0.44 16.36 1.36
N LEU A 67 -0.57 17.61 0.89
CA LEU A 67 -1.82 18.20 0.41
C LEU A 67 -2.06 18.03 -1.10
N THR A 68 -1.03 17.82 -1.91
CA THR A 68 -1.11 17.78 -3.38
C THR A 68 -1.02 16.38 -3.98
N ARG A 69 -0.75 15.34 -3.17
CA ARG A 69 -0.96 13.95 -3.61
C ARG A 69 -2.45 13.67 -3.71
N LYS A 70 -2.99 14.02 -4.87
CA LYS A 70 -4.37 13.77 -5.30
C LYS A 70 -4.71 12.29 -5.16
N SER A 71 -5.91 12.04 -4.65
CA SER A 71 -6.64 10.79 -4.82
C SER A 71 -6.49 10.33 -6.28
N ASP A 72 -5.82 9.20 -6.52
CA ASP A 72 -5.70 8.60 -7.86
C ASP A 72 -6.76 7.51 -8.02
N VAL A 73 -8.00 7.97 -8.20
CA VAL A 73 -9.17 7.13 -8.38
C VAL A 73 -9.00 6.19 -9.58
N ASP A 74 -8.31 6.63 -10.63
CA ASP A 74 -8.05 5.81 -11.82
C ASP A 74 -7.06 4.68 -11.52
N ALA A 75 -6.00 4.94 -10.74
CA ALA A 75 -5.09 3.90 -10.28
C ALA A 75 -5.82 2.88 -9.40
N ALA A 76 -6.62 3.34 -8.44
CA ALA A 76 -7.39 2.47 -7.58
C ALA A 76 -8.35 1.58 -8.38
N ARG A 77 -9.10 2.15 -9.34
CA ARG A 77 -9.98 1.39 -10.26
C ARG A 77 -9.21 0.36 -11.08
N ARG A 78 -8.04 0.70 -11.61
CA ARG A 78 -7.18 -0.26 -12.33
C ARG A 78 -6.68 -1.40 -11.45
N ILE A 79 -6.45 -1.16 -10.16
CA ILE A 79 -6.08 -2.23 -9.22
C ILE A 79 -7.30 -3.11 -8.95
N ILE A 80 -8.45 -2.51 -8.62
CA ILE A 80 -9.71 -3.23 -8.39
C ILE A 80 -10.08 -4.12 -9.59
N ASP A 81 -9.99 -3.61 -10.81
CA ASP A 81 -10.27 -4.40 -12.02
C ASP A 81 -9.31 -5.58 -12.22
N ARG A 82 -8.07 -5.48 -11.73
CA ARG A 82 -7.11 -6.60 -11.74
C ARG A 82 -7.47 -7.62 -10.67
N VAL A 83 -7.70 -7.16 -9.44
CA VAL A 83 -8.10 -8.01 -8.31
C VAL A 83 -9.36 -8.80 -8.67
N ARG A 84 -10.40 -8.14 -9.17
CA ARG A 84 -11.66 -8.78 -9.57
C ARG A 84 -11.45 -9.86 -10.61
N ARG A 85 -10.68 -9.57 -11.68
CA ARG A 85 -10.38 -10.58 -12.70
C ARG A 85 -9.66 -11.79 -12.13
N ASP A 86 -8.72 -11.59 -11.23
CA ASP A 86 -8.01 -12.71 -10.58
C ASP A 86 -8.93 -13.52 -9.67
N LEU A 87 -9.82 -12.88 -8.90
CA LEU A 87 -10.80 -13.55 -8.04
C LEU A 87 -11.88 -14.29 -8.84
N ASP A 88 -12.40 -13.67 -9.89
CA ASP A 88 -13.41 -14.27 -10.77
C ASP A 88 -12.82 -15.49 -11.48
N SER A 89 -11.59 -15.37 -12.01
CA SER A 89 -10.85 -16.49 -12.61
C SER A 89 -10.62 -17.62 -11.61
N ALA A 90 -10.16 -17.32 -10.40
CA ALA A 90 -9.99 -18.32 -9.34
C ALA A 90 -11.32 -19.02 -9.01
N SER A 91 -12.41 -18.26 -8.96
CA SER A 91 -13.75 -18.79 -8.69
C SER A 91 -14.23 -19.73 -9.79
N ASP A 92 -13.92 -19.43 -11.06
CA ASP A 92 -14.28 -20.25 -12.20
C ASP A 92 -13.48 -21.55 -12.25
N ILE A 93 -12.17 -21.49 -11.96
CA ILE A 93 -11.29 -22.67 -11.86
C ILE A 93 -11.79 -23.65 -10.79
N LEU A 94 -12.22 -23.12 -9.65
CA LEU A 94 -12.64 -23.93 -8.50
C LEU A 94 -14.11 -24.37 -8.54
N LYS A 95 -14.92 -23.85 -9.47
CA LYS A 95 -16.38 -24.02 -9.48
C LYS A 95 -16.83 -25.47 -9.62
N GLU A 96 -16.07 -26.29 -10.34
CA GLU A 96 -16.41 -27.69 -10.63
C GLU A 96 -15.97 -28.66 -9.53
N ASP A 97 -15.25 -28.19 -8.50
CA ASP A 97 -14.77 -29.04 -7.42
C ASP A 97 -15.92 -29.43 -6.47
N SER A 98 -16.09 -30.73 -6.22
CA SER A 98 -17.17 -31.26 -5.37
C SER A 98 -16.93 -31.06 -3.87
N ASN A 99 -15.76 -30.57 -3.46
CA ASN A 99 -15.42 -30.34 -2.06
C ASN A 99 -16.21 -29.13 -1.49
N PRO A 100 -17.00 -29.31 -0.42
CA PRO A 100 -17.77 -28.24 0.21
C PRO A 100 -16.92 -27.04 0.65
N ARG A 101 -15.66 -27.26 1.04
CA ARG A 101 -14.74 -26.18 1.43
C ARG A 101 -14.34 -25.32 0.23
N VAL A 102 -14.12 -25.96 -0.92
CA VAL A 102 -13.82 -25.25 -2.17
C VAL A 102 -15.03 -24.45 -2.65
N GLN A 103 -16.23 -25.01 -2.54
CA GLN A 103 -17.47 -24.28 -2.85
C GLN A 103 -17.67 -23.04 -1.94
N ASN A 104 -17.32 -23.13 -0.65
CA ASN A 104 -17.33 -21.97 0.24
C ASN A 104 -16.31 -20.90 -0.19
N ILE A 105 -15.09 -21.32 -0.58
CA ILE A 105 -14.08 -20.41 -1.15
C ILE A 105 -14.64 -19.69 -2.38
N VAL A 106 -15.22 -20.42 -3.33
CA VAL A 106 -15.82 -19.83 -4.55
C VAL A 106 -16.86 -18.77 -4.21
N ARG A 107 -17.74 -19.05 -3.24
CA ARG A 107 -18.73 -18.08 -2.78
C ARG A 107 -18.07 -16.84 -2.17
N ASP A 108 -17.07 -17.02 -1.31
CA ASP A 108 -16.39 -15.92 -0.65
C ASP A 108 -15.61 -15.05 -1.64
N LEU A 109 -14.97 -15.64 -2.66
CA LEU A 109 -14.30 -14.91 -3.74
C LEU A 109 -15.27 -14.01 -4.51
N LYS A 110 -16.45 -14.53 -4.85
CA LYS A 110 -17.51 -13.75 -5.51
C LYS A 110 -18.00 -12.60 -4.65
N LEU A 111 -18.24 -12.85 -3.37
CA LEU A 111 -18.64 -11.80 -2.42
C LEU A 111 -17.60 -10.69 -2.30
N VAL A 112 -16.30 -11.04 -2.27
CA VAL A 112 -15.21 -10.05 -2.25
C VAL A 112 -15.17 -9.26 -3.56
N SER A 113 -15.28 -9.93 -4.72
CA SER A 113 -15.31 -9.28 -6.04
C SER A 113 -16.49 -8.30 -6.19
N GLU A 114 -17.68 -8.70 -5.74
CA GLU A 114 -18.88 -7.85 -5.76
C GLU A 114 -18.74 -6.63 -4.85
N LYS A 115 -18.29 -6.82 -3.61
CA LYS A 115 -18.07 -5.70 -2.66
C LYS A 115 -17.00 -4.74 -3.15
N LEU A 116 -15.89 -5.23 -3.71
CA LEU A 116 -14.88 -4.37 -4.34
C LEU A 116 -15.46 -3.52 -5.47
N SER A 117 -16.40 -4.06 -6.23
CA SER A 117 -17.08 -3.31 -7.30
C SER A 117 -17.91 -2.16 -6.76
N GLN A 118 -18.56 -2.36 -5.61
CA GLN A 118 -19.33 -1.31 -4.94
C GLN A 118 -18.41 -0.21 -4.41
N LEU A 119 -17.31 -0.60 -3.74
CA LEU A 119 -16.33 0.35 -3.19
C LEU A 119 -15.59 1.14 -4.28
N ALA A 120 -15.48 0.61 -5.50
CA ALA A 120 -14.85 1.32 -6.64
C ALA A 120 -15.59 2.61 -7.07
N LEU A 121 -16.84 2.78 -6.62
CA LEU A 121 -17.65 3.96 -6.89
C LEU A 121 -17.39 5.11 -5.92
N GLU A 122 -16.72 4.84 -4.79
CA GLU A 122 -16.42 5.85 -3.76
C GLU A 122 -15.33 6.83 -4.21
N GLU A 123 -15.52 8.13 -3.98
CA GLU A 123 -14.55 9.17 -4.40
C GLU A 123 -13.22 9.07 -3.62
N ARG A 124 -13.28 8.54 -2.40
CA ARG A 124 -12.13 8.37 -1.49
C ARG A 124 -11.27 7.15 -1.82
N ILE A 125 -11.66 6.32 -2.80
CA ILE A 125 -10.94 5.10 -3.16
C ILE A 125 -9.50 5.32 -3.64
N GLY A 126 -9.21 6.53 -4.16
CA GLY A 126 -7.87 6.91 -4.59
C GLY A 126 -6.96 7.43 -3.47
N GLU A 127 -7.42 7.47 -2.21
CA GLU A 127 -6.58 7.82 -1.07
C GLU A 127 -5.39 6.86 -0.95
N PRO A 128 -4.18 7.33 -0.56
CA PRO A 128 -2.99 6.47 -0.49
C PRO A 128 -3.17 5.22 0.39
N ALA A 129 -3.89 5.34 1.51
CA ALA A 129 -4.17 4.22 2.40
C ALA A 129 -5.08 3.17 1.74
N SER A 130 -6.07 3.60 0.95
CA SER A 130 -6.91 2.72 0.14
C SER A 130 -6.11 2.03 -0.95
N ILE A 131 -5.21 2.75 -1.63
CA ILE A 131 -4.34 2.19 -2.67
C ILE A 131 -3.40 1.11 -2.09
N GLU A 132 -2.78 1.35 -0.93
CA GLU A 132 -1.91 0.35 -0.29
C GLU A 132 -2.68 -0.94 0.06
N LEU A 133 -3.90 -0.81 0.61
CA LEU A 133 -4.75 -1.97 0.85
C LEU A 133 -5.12 -2.69 -0.45
N LEU A 134 -5.46 -1.96 -1.51
CA LEU A 134 -5.78 -2.54 -2.81
C LEU A 134 -4.58 -3.28 -3.44
N GLU A 135 -3.35 -2.77 -3.28
CA GLU A 135 -2.13 -3.46 -3.73
C GLU A 135 -1.88 -4.75 -2.94
N ASN A 136 -2.11 -4.75 -1.63
CA ASN A 136 -2.04 -5.96 -0.80
C ASN A 136 -3.09 -6.99 -1.23
N MET A 137 -4.33 -6.55 -1.46
CA MET A 137 -5.40 -7.40 -1.97
C MET A 137 -5.07 -7.97 -3.36
N GLN A 138 -4.41 -7.19 -4.22
CA GLN A 138 -3.96 -7.67 -5.52
C GLN A 138 -2.96 -8.82 -5.40
N ALA A 139 -1.97 -8.69 -4.51
CA ALA A 139 -0.98 -9.74 -4.28
C ALA A 139 -1.62 -11.02 -3.74
N GLU A 140 -2.59 -10.90 -2.82
CA GLU A 140 -3.33 -12.04 -2.28
C GLU A 140 -4.25 -12.69 -3.33
N ALA A 141 -4.96 -11.91 -4.15
CA ALA A 141 -5.81 -12.41 -5.22
C ALA A 141 -5.02 -13.17 -6.31
N LEU A 142 -3.86 -12.65 -6.71
CA LEU A 142 -2.95 -13.34 -7.62
C LEU A 142 -2.53 -14.70 -7.05
N ALA A 143 -2.12 -14.72 -5.78
CA ALA A 143 -1.69 -15.96 -5.13
C ALA A 143 -2.84 -16.95 -4.92
N VAL A 144 -4.08 -16.47 -4.76
CA VAL A 144 -5.28 -17.31 -4.73
C VAL A 144 -5.54 -17.93 -6.10
N ARG A 145 -5.46 -17.15 -7.18
CA ARG A 145 -5.63 -17.64 -8.56
C ARG A 145 -4.59 -18.73 -8.89
N ASP A 146 -3.31 -18.45 -8.68
CA ASP A 146 -2.24 -19.40 -8.99
C ASP A 146 -2.41 -20.72 -8.20
N LYS A 147 -2.84 -20.65 -6.93
CA LYS A 147 -3.13 -21.86 -6.13
C LYS A 147 -4.42 -22.55 -6.51
N SER A 148 -5.38 -21.84 -7.09
CA SER A 148 -6.61 -22.42 -7.60
C SER A 148 -6.32 -23.30 -8.81
N ASP A 149 -5.42 -22.85 -9.69
CA ASP A 149 -4.87 -23.68 -10.76
C ASP A 149 -4.20 -24.94 -10.19
N ASP A 150 -3.33 -24.80 -9.18
CA ASP A 150 -2.69 -25.96 -8.52
C ASP A 150 -3.71 -26.95 -7.95
N ILE A 151 -4.80 -26.47 -7.33
CA ILE A 151 -5.86 -27.32 -6.76
C ILE A 151 -6.61 -28.10 -7.86
N SER A 152 -6.82 -27.47 -9.02
CA SER A 152 -7.58 -28.07 -10.12
C SER A 152 -6.87 -29.29 -10.73
N ILE A 153 -5.54 -29.30 -10.72
CA ILE A 153 -4.70 -30.37 -11.29
C ILE A 153 -4.18 -31.37 -10.26
N GLU A 154 -4.26 -31.06 -8.95
CA GLU A 154 -3.70 -31.91 -7.90
C GLU A 154 -4.62 -33.10 -7.58
N GLU A 155 -4.13 -34.30 -7.89
CA GLU A 155 -4.83 -35.56 -7.65
C GLU A 155 -4.58 -36.12 -6.23
N ALA A 156 -3.48 -35.73 -5.56
CA ALA A 156 -3.14 -36.26 -4.25
C ALA A 156 -3.98 -35.59 -3.13
N PRO A 157 -4.85 -36.34 -2.40
CA PRO A 157 -5.81 -35.74 -1.46
C PRO A 157 -5.16 -34.93 -0.33
N GLN A 158 -4.00 -35.38 0.18
CA GLN A 158 -3.28 -34.71 1.25
C GLN A 158 -2.62 -33.40 0.81
N ARG A 159 -2.18 -33.32 -0.45
CA ARG A 159 -1.59 -32.10 -1.02
C ARG A 159 -2.69 -31.11 -1.37
N LYS A 160 -3.77 -31.61 -1.98
CA LYS A 160 -4.98 -30.82 -2.26
C LYS A 160 -5.55 -30.17 -0.99
N ASP A 161 -5.66 -30.89 0.13
CA ASP A 161 -6.11 -30.31 1.40
C ASP A 161 -5.20 -29.18 1.91
N LYS A 162 -3.88 -29.32 1.76
CA LYS A 162 -2.92 -28.26 2.14
C LYS A 162 -3.08 -27.02 1.25
N LEU A 163 -3.30 -27.19 -0.04
CA LEU A 163 -3.55 -26.10 -0.97
C LEU A 163 -4.86 -25.38 -0.63
N VAL A 164 -5.95 -26.14 -0.42
CA VAL A 164 -7.25 -25.59 -0.02
C VAL A 164 -7.13 -24.79 1.28
N LYS A 165 -6.48 -25.33 2.32
CA LYS A 165 -6.21 -24.59 3.57
C LYS A 165 -5.44 -23.30 3.34
N SER A 166 -4.48 -23.33 2.42
CA SER A 166 -3.73 -22.12 2.08
C SER A 166 -4.59 -21.08 1.37
N VAL A 167 -5.49 -21.49 0.49
CA VAL A 167 -6.40 -20.58 -0.21
C VAL A 167 -7.40 -19.98 0.78
N GLU A 168 -8.00 -20.79 1.66
CA GLU A 168 -8.88 -20.29 2.74
C GLU A 168 -8.21 -19.20 3.57
N LYS A 169 -6.97 -19.42 4.02
CA LYS A 169 -6.23 -18.41 4.81
C LYS A 169 -6.03 -17.10 4.05
N ARG A 170 -5.81 -17.16 2.74
CA ARG A 170 -5.64 -15.96 1.91
C ARG A 170 -6.97 -15.26 1.65
N VAL A 171 -8.04 -16.02 1.47
CA VAL A 171 -9.40 -15.48 1.35
C VAL A 171 -9.85 -14.80 2.64
N GLU A 172 -9.49 -15.33 3.81
CA GLU A 172 -9.72 -14.62 5.08
C GLU A 172 -8.98 -13.27 5.13
N ARG A 173 -7.71 -13.22 4.70
CA ARG A 173 -6.98 -11.93 4.61
C ARG A 173 -7.63 -10.96 3.64
N LEU A 174 -8.07 -11.43 2.48
CA LEU A 174 -8.81 -10.60 1.52
C LEU A 174 -10.09 -10.02 2.15
N LYS A 175 -10.80 -10.80 2.97
CA LYS A 175 -11.98 -10.31 3.71
C LYS A 175 -11.61 -9.29 4.78
N GLU A 176 -10.52 -9.51 5.52
CA GLU A 176 -10.01 -8.55 6.50
C GLU A 176 -9.60 -7.22 5.84
N ASP A 177 -8.86 -7.28 4.74
CA ASP A 177 -8.41 -6.07 4.02
C ASP A 177 -9.57 -5.34 3.34
N LEU A 178 -10.56 -6.08 2.83
CA LEU A 178 -11.81 -5.51 2.33
C LEU A 178 -12.58 -4.77 3.43
N GLN A 179 -12.63 -5.32 4.65
CA GLN A 179 -13.28 -4.66 5.78
C GLN A 179 -12.55 -3.36 6.15
N LYS A 180 -11.21 -3.40 6.25
CA LYS A 180 -10.41 -2.19 6.48
C LYS A 180 -10.62 -1.14 5.39
N LEU A 181 -10.72 -1.58 4.14
CA LEU A 181 -10.99 -0.69 3.01
C LEU A 181 -12.37 -0.03 3.15
N ALA A 182 -13.41 -0.79 3.52
CA ALA A 182 -14.73 -0.25 3.78
C ALA A 182 -14.72 0.76 4.95
N ASP A 183 -13.97 0.47 6.03
CA ASP A 183 -13.86 1.35 7.20
C ASP A 183 -13.14 2.67 6.90
N ILE A 184 -12.26 2.71 5.89
CA ILE A 184 -11.59 3.95 5.45
C ILE A 184 -12.53 4.83 4.62
N LEU A 185 -13.38 4.19 3.82
CA LEU A 185 -14.24 4.84 2.83
C LEU A 185 -15.56 5.34 3.44
N THR A 186 -16.03 4.70 4.51
CA THR A 186 -17.26 5.07 5.26
C THR A 186 -16.94 6.08 6.38
#